data_AF-A0A5K3FV62-F1
#
_entry.id   AF-A0A5K3FV62-F1
#
_cell.length_a   1.000
_cell.length_b   1.000
_cell.length_c   1.000
_cell.angle_alpha   90.00
_cell.angle_beta   90.00
_cell.angle_gamma   90.00
#
_symmetry.space_group_name_H-M   'P 1'
#
loop_
_entity.id
_entity.type
_entity.pdbx_description
1 polymer ?
#
loop_
_entity_poly.entity_id
_entity_poly.type
_entity_poly.pdbx_seq_one_letter_code
_entity_poly.pdbx_strand_id
1 'polypeptide(L)'
;MMLYNELFYRHLYAHVNSFPELEEAHQSYLNYCAFFEALLKPKHPVQLELPNQWLWDIIDEFIYQFQKFSIARNKVKKKPEDDAFLRQNPRTWSIHGVLNILFQLVEKSNINDQLSYYAMQRDSSEVAGVFGQCNLYKMLGFFSLVGLCRVHCLLGDYFTALKMLEHVQLSHQELYHEVPTCHITTGYYVGFAYMMMRRFQDAVRTFTSTLVYISRVSNYVAQHQDLRDYVIKQSDQMTSLLAICITINPMPIDQSVEQHIKDKFAESLNRLQQTNKDEFSMCFDMGCPRFINPDANANERTDYVLDAQRHQGYVFRNELDQHWIELPRLRSFLKLYTSLPVSKLAHFLDEDEEGVHSLLMRFKHLLKNVTSTGESCGCLEGILKLLCDTDFYVDGDMVHIADMKVDRRFSEFFMLQLEKLRELNDQLDEVEKKLNSTRIQHIRDIRDPEHPHTLEALGVVQEDHITVDDAGSAVSVLITPTIPHCTMATLIGLSVKIKLQRSLPRRFKVSVVIAPGSHNTEDDINKQLADKERVAAAMENPTLMRMVNDCLVGSW
;
A
#
# COMPACT_ATOMS: atom_id res chain seq x y z
N MET A 1 12.65 -1.34 -36.34
CA MET A 1 13.76 -2.29 -36.14
C MET A 1 14.36 -2.21 -34.74
N MET A 2 14.78 -1.04 -34.22
CA MET A 2 15.39 -0.94 -32.88
C MET A 2 14.49 -1.45 -31.73
N LEU A 3 13.19 -1.11 -31.74
CA LEU A 3 12.22 -1.60 -30.76
C LEU A 3 11.96 -3.11 -30.87
N TYR A 4 12.06 -3.67 -32.08
CA TYR A 4 11.91 -5.12 -32.30
C TYR A 4 13.13 -5.88 -31.75
N ASN A 5 14.33 -5.32 -31.93
CA ASN A 5 15.55 -5.87 -31.36
C ASN A 5 15.55 -5.77 -29.82
N GLU A 6 14.97 -4.71 -29.24
CA GLU A 6 14.80 -4.61 -27.78
C GLU A 6 13.95 -5.75 -27.24
N LEU A 7 12.79 -6.02 -27.85
CA LEU A 7 11.94 -7.15 -27.48
C LEU A 7 12.65 -8.50 -27.62
N PHE A 8 13.49 -8.66 -28.65
CA PHE A 8 14.31 -9.86 -28.83
C PHE A 8 15.31 -10.04 -27.67
N TYR A 9 16.07 -9.00 -27.32
CA TYR A 9 17.02 -9.08 -26.21
C TYR A 9 16.31 -9.27 -24.87
N ARG A 10 15.16 -8.62 -24.65
CA ARG A 10 14.34 -8.82 -23.44
C ARG A 10 13.88 -10.27 -23.30
N HIS A 11 13.40 -10.88 -24.38
CA HIS A 11 13.04 -12.29 -24.41
C HIS A 11 14.25 -13.19 -24.13
N LEU A 12 15.43 -12.84 -24.67
CA LEU A 12 16.67 -13.57 -24.44
C LEU A 12 17.11 -13.53 -22.96
N TYR A 13 17.04 -12.38 -22.31
CA TYR A 13 17.33 -12.26 -20.86
C TYR A 13 16.27 -12.92 -19.96
N ALA A 14 15.03 -13.06 -20.44
CA ALA A 14 13.95 -13.72 -19.70
C ALA A 14 14.00 -15.26 -19.77
N HIS A 15 14.32 -15.83 -20.94
CA HIS A 15 14.30 -17.28 -21.15
C HIS A 15 15.63 -17.98 -20.83
N VAL A 16 16.75 -17.27 -20.89
CA VAL A 16 18.05 -17.86 -20.59
C VAL A 16 18.33 -17.70 -19.08
N ASN A 17 18.18 -18.78 -18.32
CA ASN A 17 18.51 -18.82 -16.88
C ASN A 17 20.01 -18.55 -16.61
N SER A 18 20.88 -18.77 -17.60
CA SER A 18 22.30 -18.41 -17.60
C SER A 18 22.52 -17.03 -18.23
N PHE A 19 23.57 -16.31 -17.81
CA PHE A 19 23.94 -15.03 -18.43
C PHE A 19 24.18 -15.22 -19.95
N PRO A 20 23.64 -14.33 -20.82
CA PRO A 20 23.87 -14.36 -22.27
C PRO A 20 25.34 -14.33 -22.65
N GLU A 21 25.67 -14.68 -23.90
CA GLU A 21 27.04 -14.52 -24.38
C GLU A 21 27.46 -13.05 -24.34
N LEU A 22 28.74 -12.77 -24.05
CA LEU A 22 29.24 -11.40 -23.89
C LEU A 22 29.08 -10.57 -25.16
N GLU A 23 29.09 -11.21 -26.33
CA GLU A 23 28.84 -10.58 -27.62
C GLU A 23 27.39 -10.13 -27.76
N GLU A 24 26.42 -10.98 -27.37
CA GLU A 24 25.00 -10.63 -27.35
C GLU A 24 24.71 -9.49 -26.36
N ALA A 25 25.36 -9.50 -25.19
CA ALA A 25 25.27 -8.42 -24.20
C ALA A 25 25.85 -7.09 -24.72
N HIS A 26 26.88 -7.14 -25.56
CA HIS A 26 27.45 -5.96 -26.22
C HIS A 26 26.52 -5.43 -27.32
N GLN A 27 25.93 -6.31 -28.13
CA GLN A 27 24.98 -5.89 -29.16
C GLN A 27 23.71 -5.28 -28.55
N SER A 28 23.21 -5.86 -27.45
CA SER A 28 22.10 -5.28 -26.69
C SER A 28 22.41 -3.85 -26.23
N TYR A 29 23.60 -3.64 -25.65
CA TYR A 29 24.06 -2.30 -25.25
C TYR A 29 24.09 -1.31 -26.41
N LEU A 30 24.62 -1.71 -27.57
CA LEU A 30 24.65 -0.86 -28.77
C LEU A 30 23.23 -0.53 -29.26
N ASN A 31 22.29 -1.47 -29.19
CA ASN A 31 20.90 -1.23 -29.56
C ASN A 31 20.25 -0.20 -28.63
N TYR A 32 20.46 -0.29 -27.31
CA TYR A 32 19.97 0.72 -26.36
C TYR A 32 20.62 2.09 -26.59
N CYS A 33 21.94 2.14 -26.82
CA CYS A 33 22.62 3.40 -27.13
C CYS A 33 22.05 4.04 -28.40
N ALA A 34 21.85 3.25 -29.47
CA ALA A 34 21.26 3.74 -30.71
C ALA A 34 19.82 4.24 -30.50
N PHE A 35 19.04 3.54 -29.67
CA PHE A 35 17.67 3.95 -29.32
C PHE A 35 17.64 5.27 -28.56
N PHE A 36 18.43 5.40 -27.48
CA PHE A 36 18.48 6.65 -26.70
C PHE A 36 19.08 7.80 -27.51
N GLU A 37 20.11 7.55 -28.33
CA GLU A 37 20.64 8.57 -29.24
C GLU A 37 19.59 9.06 -30.24
N ALA A 38 18.74 8.16 -30.76
CA ALA A 38 17.64 8.54 -31.64
C ALA A 38 16.59 9.43 -30.95
N LEU A 39 16.42 9.29 -29.63
CA LEU A 39 15.54 10.16 -28.83
C LEU A 39 16.21 11.48 -28.41
N LEU A 40 17.54 11.47 -28.20
CA LEU A 40 18.32 12.59 -27.68
C LEU A 40 18.83 13.54 -28.78
N LYS A 41 19.25 13.04 -29.94
CA LYS A 41 19.79 13.86 -31.06
C LYS A 41 18.79 14.79 -31.77
N PRO A 42 17.50 14.46 -31.95
CA PRO A 42 16.60 15.34 -32.69
C PRO A 42 16.29 16.62 -31.90
N LYS A 43 16.25 17.75 -32.63
CA LYS A 43 15.95 19.11 -32.12
C LYS A 43 14.46 19.36 -31.87
N HIS A 44 13.60 18.48 -32.38
CA HIS A 44 12.15 18.50 -32.16
C HIS A 44 11.71 17.20 -31.51
N PRO A 45 10.60 17.20 -30.74
CA PRO A 45 10.08 16.00 -30.12
C PRO A 45 9.71 14.98 -31.18
N VAL A 46 10.13 13.74 -30.97
CA VAL A 46 9.74 12.61 -31.82
C VAL A 46 8.25 12.36 -31.63
N GLN A 47 7.49 12.25 -32.73
CA GLN A 47 6.08 11.87 -32.72
C GLN A 47 5.93 10.35 -32.52
N LEU A 48 6.34 9.87 -31.35
CA LEU A 48 6.17 8.49 -30.93
C LEU A 48 5.39 8.48 -29.62
N GLU A 49 4.25 7.79 -29.60
CA GLU A 49 3.48 7.57 -28.39
C GLU A 49 3.64 6.11 -28.00
N LEU A 50 4.32 5.88 -26.87
CA LEU A 50 4.49 4.56 -26.29
C LEU A 50 3.71 4.49 -24.98
N PRO A 51 3.14 3.33 -24.62
CA PRO A 51 2.55 3.12 -23.30
C PRO A 51 3.55 3.36 -22.17
N ASN A 52 3.11 3.98 -21.09
CA ASN A 52 3.98 4.32 -19.96
C ASN A 52 4.60 3.09 -19.28
N GLN A 53 3.90 1.96 -19.29
CA GLN A 53 4.45 0.68 -18.81
C GLN A 53 5.66 0.23 -19.65
N TRP A 54 5.60 0.38 -20.97
CA TRP A 54 6.72 -0.02 -21.83
C TRP A 54 7.91 0.93 -21.68
N LEU A 55 7.66 2.23 -21.47
CA LEU A 55 8.73 3.20 -21.17
C LEU A 55 9.45 2.87 -19.87
N TRP A 56 8.71 2.49 -18.83
CA TRP A 56 9.30 2.01 -17.59
C TRP A 56 10.13 0.74 -17.82
N ASP A 57 9.57 -0.25 -18.51
CA ASP A 57 10.26 -1.51 -18.78
C ASP A 57 11.58 -1.33 -19.53
N ILE A 58 11.64 -0.40 -20.51
CA ILE A 58 12.88 -0.10 -21.25
C ILE A 58 13.97 0.42 -20.30
N ILE A 59 13.62 1.33 -19.38
CA ILE A 59 14.58 1.87 -18.41
C ILE A 59 14.97 0.81 -17.37
N ASP A 60 13.99 0.06 -16.87
CA ASP A 60 14.22 -0.96 -15.84
C ASP A 60 15.09 -2.13 -16.36
N GLU A 61 14.83 -2.56 -17.60
CA GLU A 61 15.61 -3.58 -18.30
C GLU A 61 17.02 -3.09 -18.63
N PHE A 62 17.17 -1.83 -19.08
CA PHE A 62 18.49 -1.23 -19.31
C PHE A 62 19.36 -1.26 -18.05
N ILE A 63 18.80 -0.92 -16.89
CA ILE A 63 19.51 -0.96 -15.60
C ILE A 63 19.72 -2.42 -15.13
N TYR A 64 18.77 -3.31 -15.38
CA TYR A 64 18.91 -4.73 -15.07
C TYR A 64 20.04 -5.40 -15.85
N GLN A 65 20.13 -5.16 -17.16
CA GLN A 65 21.22 -5.67 -18.00
C GLN A 65 22.57 -5.10 -17.57
N PHE A 66 22.64 -3.81 -17.25
CA PHE A 66 23.82 -3.18 -16.67
C PHE A 66 24.26 -3.88 -15.38
N GLN A 67 23.32 -4.15 -14.46
CA GLN A 67 23.58 -4.82 -13.20
C GLN A 67 24.07 -6.26 -13.42
N LYS A 68 23.42 -7.02 -14.30
CA LYS A 68 23.82 -8.38 -14.64
C LYS A 68 25.18 -8.45 -15.30
N PHE A 69 25.48 -7.53 -16.22
CA PHE A 69 26.77 -7.42 -16.89
C PHE A 69 27.87 -7.08 -15.88
N SER A 70 27.61 -6.14 -14.97
CA SER A 70 28.57 -5.77 -13.93
C SER A 70 28.88 -6.93 -12.97
N ILE A 71 27.87 -7.71 -12.59
CA ILE A 71 28.07 -8.93 -11.79
C ILE A 71 28.84 -9.99 -12.58
N ALA A 72 28.50 -10.22 -13.85
CA ALA A 72 29.20 -11.17 -14.71
C ALA A 72 30.67 -10.78 -14.91
N ARG A 73 30.95 -9.48 -15.07
CA ARG A 73 32.30 -8.91 -15.15
C ARG A 73 33.11 -9.14 -13.88
N ASN A 74 32.48 -9.21 -12.71
CA ASN A 74 33.17 -9.39 -11.43
C ASN A 74 33.33 -10.87 -11.03
N LYS A 75 32.89 -11.82 -11.86
CA LYS A 75 33.09 -13.25 -11.57
C LYS A 75 34.58 -13.61 -11.63
N VAL A 76 35.06 -14.27 -10.58
CA VAL A 76 36.47 -14.68 -10.36
C VAL A 76 36.97 -15.72 -11.36
N LYS A 77 36.08 -16.51 -11.99
CA LYS A 77 36.41 -17.49 -13.03
C LYS A 77 35.84 -17.05 -14.38
N LYS A 78 36.67 -16.42 -15.21
CA LYS A 78 36.32 -16.07 -16.60
C LYS A 78 37.04 -16.98 -17.58
N LYS A 79 36.43 -17.21 -18.75
CA LYS A 79 37.14 -17.82 -19.87
C LYS A 79 38.16 -16.80 -20.40
N PRO A 80 39.34 -17.22 -20.88
CA PRO A 80 40.35 -16.30 -21.43
C PRO A 80 39.84 -15.53 -22.66
N GLU A 81 38.88 -16.10 -23.41
CA GLU A 81 38.19 -15.45 -24.54
C GLU A 81 37.33 -14.26 -24.08
N ASP A 82 36.63 -14.41 -22.95
CA ASP A 82 35.79 -13.38 -22.34
C ASP A 82 36.63 -12.17 -21.88
N ASP A 83 37.81 -12.42 -21.29
CA ASP A 83 38.73 -11.36 -20.86
C ASP A 83 39.38 -10.63 -22.05
N ALA A 84 39.65 -11.34 -23.14
CA ALA A 84 40.12 -10.72 -24.38
C ALA A 84 39.05 -9.80 -25.00
N PHE A 85 37.78 -10.23 -25.00
CA PHE A 85 36.66 -9.42 -25.49
C PHE A 85 36.42 -8.16 -24.65
N LEU A 86 36.50 -8.28 -23.32
CA LEU A 86 36.36 -7.13 -22.40
C LEU A 86 37.48 -6.10 -22.57
N ARG A 87 38.71 -6.54 -22.88
CA ARG A 87 39.85 -5.65 -23.18
C ARG A 87 39.69 -4.91 -24.51
N GLN A 88 39.09 -5.56 -25.51
CA GLN A 88 38.82 -4.94 -26.80
C GLN A 88 37.69 -3.89 -26.71
N ASN A 89 36.68 -4.12 -25.87
CA ASN A 89 35.50 -3.27 -25.76
C ASN A 89 35.29 -2.69 -24.34
N PRO A 90 36.19 -1.81 -23.84
CA PRO A 90 36.16 -1.31 -22.45
C PRO A 90 35.00 -0.35 -22.15
N ARG A 91 34.35 0.21 -23.18
CA ARG A 91 33.25 1.18 -23.04
C ARG A 91 31.87 0.53 -22.87
N THR A 92 31.76 -0.76 -23.16
CA THR A 92 30.50 -1.52 -23.05
C THR A 92 30.02 -1.50 -21.60
N TRP A 93 28.79 -1.03 -21.37
CA TRP A 93 28.20 -0.94 -20.03
C TRP A 93 29.09 -0.20 -19.02
N SER A 94 29.75 0.87 -19.45
CA SER A 94 30.46 1.75 -18.52
C SER A 94 29.50 2.51 -17.61
N ILE A 95 29.84 2.64 -16.33
CA ILE A 95 29.05 3.36 -15.32
C ILE A 95 28.80 4.80 -15.78
N HIS A 96 29.85 5.45 -16.27
CA HIS A 96 29.76 6.80 -16.81
C HIS A 96 28.83 6.90 -18.02
N GLY A 97 28.87 5.93 -18.94
CA GLY A 97 27.96 5.90 -20.10
C GLY A 97 26.50 5.75 -19.70
N VAL A 98 26.20 4.84 -18.77
CA VAL A 98 24.84 4.61 -18.25
C VAL A 98 24.31 5.84 -17.52
N LEU A 99 25.10 6.42 -16.61
CA LEU A 99 24.72 7.63 -15.89
C LEU A 99 24.51 8.80 -16.86
N ASN A 100 25.41 9.00 -17.82
CA ASN A 100 25.30 10.09 -18.79
C ASN A 100 24.03 9.99 -19.64
N ILE A 101 23.64 8.80 -20.09
CA ILE A 101 22.39 8.60 -20.84
C ILE A 101 21.19 9.00 -19.97
N LEU A 102 21.15 8.53 -18.71
CA LEU A 102 20.05 8.85 -17.79
C LEU A 102 20.00 10.35 -17.46
N PHE A 103 21.14 10.99 -17.20
CA PHE A 103 21.21 12.44 -16.96
C PHE A 103 20.75 13.23 -18.19
N GLN A 104 21.16 12.85 -19.39
CA GLN A 104 20.73 13.51 -20.63
C GLN A 104 19.21 13.40 -20.85
N LEU A 105 18.58 12.30 -20.45
CA LEU A 105 17.12 12.14 -20.50
C LEU A 105 16.40 13.03 -19.48
N VAL A 106 16.98 13.21 -18.28
CA VAL A 106 16.47 14.11 -17.25
C VAL A 106 16.62 15.57 -17.67
N GLU A 107 17.79 15.96 -18.19
CA GLU A 107 18.04 17.31 -18.69
C GLU A 107 17.15 17.65 -19.89
N LYS A 108 16.93 16.71 -20.81
CA LYS A 108 16.08 16.96 -21.98
C LYS A 108 14.60 17.12 -21.62
N SER A 109 14.16 16.53 -20.50
CA SER A 109 12.78 16.61 -20.03
C SER A 109 12.52 17.77 -19.06
N ASN A 110 13.55 18.40 -18.48
CA ASN A 110 13.42 19.42 -17.42
C ASN A 110 12.49 19.00 -16.28
N ILE A 111 12.49 17.69 -15.95
CA ILE A 111 11.51 17.13 -15.02
C ILE A 111 11.69 17.64 -13.58
N ASN A 112 12.93 17.94 -13.16
CA ASN A 112 13.20 18.46 -11.82
C ASN A 112 12.51 19.81 -11.59
N ASP A 113 12.59 20.70 -12.57
CA ASP A 113 11.93 22.00 -12.48
C ASP A 113 10.41 21.83 -12.54
N GLN A 114 9.89 20.96 -13.42
CA GLN A 114 8.46 20.64 -13.48
C GLN A 114 7.92 20.12 -12.15
N LEU A 115 8.65 19.21 -11.49
CA LEU A 115 8.27 18.65 -10.19
C LEU A 115 8.35 19.69 -9.06
N SER A 116 9.33 20.60 -9.11
CA SER A 116 9.41 21.70 -8.14
C SER A 116 8.22 22.67 -8.24
N TYR A 117 7.78 22.98 -9.47
CA TYR A 117 6.59 23.81 -9.69
C TYR A 117 5.30 23.07 -9.30
N TYR A 118 5.23 21.77 -9.55
CA TYR A 118 4.13 20.93 -9.10
C TYR A 118 4.02 20.91 -7.56
N ALA A 119 5.15 20.77 -6.85
CA ALA A 119 5.18 20.86 -5.39
C ALA A 119 4.72 22.22 -4.85
N MET A 120 4.89 23.29 -5.63
CA MET A 120 4.39 24.63 -5.32
C MET A 120 2.94 24.87 -5.81
N GLN A 121 2.24 23.84 -6.30
CA GLN A 121 0.89 23.92 -6.89
C GLN A 121 0.79 24.93 -8.05
N ARG A 122 1.86 25.09 -8.84
CA ARG A 122 1.89 25.93 -10.03
C ARG A 122 1.84 25.09 -11.31
N ASP A 123 1.40 25.69 -12.40
CA ASP A 123 1.26 25.00 -13.68
C ASP A 123 2.62 24.54 -14.25
N SER A 124 2.78 23.23 -14.33
CA SER A 124 3.99 22.56 -14.84
C SER A 124 4.28 22.85 -16.32
N SER A 125 3.30 23.33 -17.09
CA SER A 125 3.40 23.56 -18.54
C SER A 125 4.27 24.77 -18.91
N GLU A 126 4.46 25.71 -17.97
CA GLU A 126 5.27 26.93 -18.17
C GLU A 126 6.77 26.64 -18.28
N VAL A 127 7.24 25.61 -17.56
CA VAL A 127 8.67 25.27 -17.43
C VAL A 127 9.07 24.04 -18.24
N ALA A 128 8.08 23.24 -18.67
CA ALA A 128 8.29 21.98 -19.38
C ALA A 128 9.03 22.12 -20.73
N GLY A 129 8.98 23.29 -21.37
CA GLY A 129 9.52 23.48 -22.71
C GLY A 129 8.85 22.61 -23.78
N VAL A 130 9.38 22.61 -25.00
CA VAL A 130 8.79 21.88 -26.14
C VAL A 130 8.87 20.35 -25.97
N PHE A 131 9.89 19.85 -25.27
CA PHE A 131 10.06 18.42 -25.03
C PHE A 131 9.27 17.93 -23.82
N GLY A 132 9.24 18.67 -22.70
CA GLY A 132 8.53 18.25 -21.49
C GLY A 132 7.01 18.29 -21.62
N GLN A 133 6.46 19.04 -22.58
CA GLN A 133 5.02 18.98 -22.91
C GLN A 133 4.61 17.63 -23.53
N CYS A 134 5.55 16.92 -24.16
CA CYS A 134 5.27 15.59 -24.70
C CYS A 134 5.30 14.55 -23.58
N ASN A 135 4.21 13.76 -23.48
CA ASN A 135 4.07 12.73 -22.45
C ASN A 135 5.23 11.73 -22.46
N LEU A 136 5.71 11.36 -23.66
CA LEU A 136 6.88 10.48 -23.83
C LEU A 136 8.10 10.97 -23.04
N TYR A 137 8.53 12.21 -23.25
CA TYR A 137 9.73 12.74 -22.62
C TYR A 137 9.52 13.07 -21.15
N LYS A 138 8.30 13.50 -20.77
CA LYS A 138 7.92 13.71 -19.37
C LYS A 138 8.05 12.42 -18.57
N MET A 139 7.44 11.34 -19.04
CA MET A 139 7.46 10.04 -18.37
C MET A 139 8.84 9.39 -18.44
N LEU A 140 9.54 9.48 -19.58
CA LEU A 140 10.90 8.96 -19.72
C LEU A 140 11.91 9.67 -18.81
N GLY A 141 11.79 10.99 -18.67
CA GLY A 141 12.58 11.79 -17.74
C GLY A 141 12.31 11.40 -16.30
N PHE A 142 11.03 11.24 -15.94
CA PHE A 142 10.61 10.79 -14.62
C PHE A 142 11.14 9.38 -14.28
N PHE A 143 10.98 8.40 -15.18
CA PHE A 143 11.52 7.06 -14.99
C PHE A 143 13.05 7.05 -14.94
N SER A 144 13.71 7.96 -15.65
CA SER A 144 15.17 8.12 -15.59
C SER A 144 15.63 8.68 -14.23
N LEU A 145 14.86 9.53 -13.55
CA LEU A 145 15.15 9.95 -12.17
C LEU A 145 15.11 8.77 -11.20
N VAL A 146 14.06 7.93 -11.29
CA VAL A 146 13.95 6.70 -10.49
C VAL A 146 15.11 5.75 -10.82
N GLY A 147 15.47 5.63 -12.09
CA GLY A 147 16.61 4.86 -12.57
C GLY A 147 17.94 5.35 -12.02
N LEU A 148 18.17 6.68 -11.97
CA LEU A 148 19.35 7.29 -11.37
C LEU A 148 19.43 6.97 -9.87
N CYS A 149 18.33 7.11 -9.13
CA CYS A 149 18.28 6.72 -7.73
C CYS A 149 18.68 5.25 -7.56
N ARG A 150 18.14 4.35 -8.39
CA ARG A 150 18.50 2.92 -8.37
C ARG A 150 19.99 2.71 -8.61
N VAL A 151 20.58 3.32 -9.64
CA VAL A 151 22.01 3.17 -9.96
C VAL A 151 22.90 3.72 -8.83
N HIS A 152 22.58 4.88 -8.27
CA HIS A 152 23.34 5.44 -7.14
C HIS A 152 23.25 4.57 -5.89
N CYS A 153 22.08 3.99 -5.58
CA CYS A 153 21.94 3.00 -4.51
C CYS A 153 22.78 1.74 -4.76
N LEU A 154 22.88 1.28 -6.02
CA LEU A 154 23.71 0.12 -6.39
C LEU A 154 25.21 0.39 -6.25
N LEU A 155 25.64 1.65 -6.42
CA LEU A 155 27.02 2.09 -6.22
C LEU A 155 27.36 2.41 -4.75
N GLY A 156 26.34 2.50 -3.88
CA GLY A 156 26.50 2.80 -2.45
C GLY A 156 26.48 4.30 -2.10
N ASP A 157 26.09 5.17 -3.03
CA ASP A 157 25.95 6.61 -2.79
C ASP A 157 24.48 6.96 -2.49
N TYR A 158 24.08 6.78 -1.23
CA TYR A 158 22.71 6.98 -0.78
C TYR A 158 22.31 8.45 -0.69
N PHE A 159 23.26 9.35 -0.42
CA PHE A 159 22.98 10.78 -0.29
C PHE A 159 22.57 11.36 -1.64
N THR A 160 23.36 11.09 -2.68
CA THR A 160 23.07 11.59 -4.02
C THR A 160 21.80 10.94 -4.58
N ALA A 161 21.57 9.66 -4.28
CA ALA A 161 20.33 8.97 -4.65
C ALA A 161 19.07 9.67 -4.11
N LEU A 162 19.06 10.06 -2.83
CA LEU A 162 17.95 10.79 -2.23
C LEU A 162 17.81 12.21 -2.77
N LYS A 163 18.94 12.90 -3.00
CA LYS A 163 18.93 14.26 -3.58
C LYS A 163 18.28 14.28 -4.96
N MET A 164 18.49 13.25 -5.78
CA MET A 164 17.84 13.14 -7.09
C MET A 164 16.31 13.01 -7.01
N LEU A 165 15.77 12.59 -5.87
CA LEU A 165 14.33 12.42 -5.63
C LEU A 165 13.76 13.49 -4.70
N GLU A 166 14.48 14.56 -4.38
CA GLU A 166 14.06 15.59 -3.41
C GLU A 166 12.72 16.25 -3.75
N HIS A 167 12.42 16.42 -5.05
CA HIS A 167 11.19 17.04 -5.54
C HIS A 167 10.07 16.03 -5.84
N VAL A 168 10.34 14.73 -5.66
CA VAL A 168 9.37 13.66 -5.87
C VAL A 168 8.55 13.47 -4.59
N GLN A 169 7.23 13.53 -4.65
CA GLN A 169 6.36 13.23 -3.51
C GLN A 169 5.73 11.85 -3.71
N LEU A 170 6.00 10.90 -2.80
CA LEU A 170 5.39 9.56 -2.82
C LEU A 170 3.90 9.59 -2.42
N SER A 171 3.45 10.67 -1.76
CA SER A 171 2.07 10.87 -1.29
C SER A 171 1.12 11.37 -2.39
N HIS A 172 1.61 12.16 -3.36
CA HIS A 172 0.78 12.71 -4.43
C HIS A 172 0.65 11.72 -5.60
N GLN A 173 -0.57 11.19 -5.71
CA GLN A 173 -0.96 9.96 -6.39
C GLN A 173 -1.04 10.01 -7.93
N GLU A 174 -0.75 11.13 -8.59
CA GLU A 174 -1.23 11.33 -9.98
C GLU A 174 -0.32 10.75 -11.07
N LEU A 175 1.01 10.79 -10.93
CA LEU A 175 1.94 10.25 -11.95
C LEU A 175 2.34 8.78 -11.70
N TYR A 176 2.19 8.30 -10.45
CA TYR A 176 2.69 6.98 -10.01
C TYR A 176 1.72 5.82 -10.28
N HIS A 177 0.41 6.09 -10.34
CA HIS A 177 -0.60 5.02 -10.42
C HIS A 177 -0.70 4.35 -11.79
N GLU A 178 -0.14 4.95 -12.84
CA GLU A 178 -0.13 4.34 -14.17
C GLU A 178 0.78 3.11 -14.25
N VAL A 179 1.85 3.06 -13.43
CA VAL A 179 2.84 1.97 -13.44
C VAL A 179 3.16 1.50 -12.01
N PRO A 180 2.46 0.45 -11.52
CA PRO A 180 2.67 -0.07 -10.16
C PRO A 180 4.09 -0.52 -9.83
N THR A 181 4.80 -1.08 -10.82
CA THR A 181 6.18 -1.56 -10.65
C THR A 181 7.13 -0.42 -10.28
N CYS A 182 7.00 0.73 -10.94
CA CYS A 182 7.81 1.92 -10.66
C CYS A 182 7.65 2.41 -9.22
N HIS A 183 6.41 2.46 -8.72
CA HIS A 183 6.14 2.90 -7.34
C HIS A 183 6.78 1.95 -6.32
N ILE A 184 6.66 0.64 -6.55
CA ILE A 184 7.26 -0.39 -5.69
C ILE A 184 8.79 -0.26 -5.66
N THR A 185 9.41 -0.15 -6.83
CA THR A 185 10.87 -0.02 -6.96
C THR A 185 11.38 1.27 -6.30
N THR A 186 10.67 2.39 -6.48
CA THR A 186 11.02 3.67 -5.85
C THR A 186 10.95 3.57 -4.33
N GLY A 187 9.85 3.02 -3.80
CA GLY A 187 9.68 2.82 -2.36
C GLY A 187 10.75 1.94 -1.73
N TYR A 188 11.14 0.85 -2.42
CA TYR A 188 12.22 -0.03 -1.98
C TYR A 188 13.57 0.69 -1.90
N TYR A 189 14.02 1.35 -2.97
CA TYR A 189 15.34 2.00 -3.00
C TYR A 189 15.43 3.23 -2.10
N VAL A 190 14.36 4.01 -1.98
CA VAL A 190 14.28 5.14 -1.06
C VAL A 190 14.30 4.67 0.38
N GLY A 191 13.48 3.67 0.73
CA GLY A 191 13.49 3.08 2.07
C GLY A 191 14.85 2.49 2.45
N PHE A 192 15.50 1.82 1.49
CA PHE A 192 16.85 1.30 1.68
C PHE A 192 17.89 2.41 1.87
N ALA A 193 17.85 3.48 1.07
CA ALA A 193 18.74 4.63 1.23
C ALA A 193 18.56 5.31 2.60
N TYR A 194 17.32 5.49 3.06
CA TYR A 194 17.05 6.02 4.40
C TYR A 194 17.57 5.12 5.52
N MET A 195 17.44 3.80 5.37
CA MET A 195 18.00 2.84 6.33
C MET A 195 19.52 2.97 6.42
N MET A 196 20.22 3.04 5.28
CA MET A 196 21.67 3.19 5.23
C MET A 196 22.17 4.57 5.70
N MET A 197 21.33 5.61 5.60
CA MET A 197 21.59 6.94 6.18
C MET A 197 21.18 7.06 7.66
N ARG A 198 20.83 5.96 8.32
CA ARG A 198 20.39 5.88 9.73
C ARG A 198 19.08 6.61 10.03
N ARG A 199 18.30 6.98 9.01
CA ARG A 199 16.96 7.59 9.15
C ARG A 199 15.88 6.52 9.19
N PHE A 200 15.94 5.66 10.20
CA PHE A 200 15.02 4.53 10.36
C PHE A 200 13.55 4.96 10.43
N GLN A 201 13.26 6.17 10.92
CA GLN A 201 11.89 6.69 10.97
C GLN A 201 11.26 6.84 9.59
N ASP A 202 11.99 7.51 8.70
CA ASP A 202 11.53 7.79 7.35
C ASP A 202 11.57 6.50 6.51
N ALA A 203 12.52 5.59 6.78
CA ALA A 203 12.56 4.25 6.19
C ALA A 203 11.32 3.42 6.56
N VAL A 204 10.94 3.36 7.84
CA VAL A 204 9.74 2.63 8.30
C VAL A 204 8.49 3.17 7.61
N ARG A 205 8.30 4.51 7.59
CA ARG A 205 7.15 5.13 6.91
C ARG A 205 7.09 4.77 5.43
N THR A 206 8.23 4.85 4.74
CA THR A 206 8.32 4.55 3.29
C THR A 206 8.05 3.07 3.00
N PHE A 207 8.61 2.15 3.80
CA PHE A 207 8.34 0.72 3.64
C PHE A 207 6.87 0.39 3.95
N THR A 208 6.29 0.95 5.01
CA THR A 208 4.88 0.74 5.35
C THR A 208 3.96 1.26 4.25
N SER A 209 4.17 2.47 3.74
CA SER A 209 3.34 3.02 2.65
C SER A 209 3.42 2.18 1.39
N THR A 210 4.62 1.71 1.04
CA THR A 210 4.85 0.87 -0.15
C THR A 210 4.23 -0.52 0.00
N LEU A 211 4.33 -1.14 1.17
CA LEU A 211 3.71 -2.44 1.46
C LEU A 211 2.18 -2.36 1.46
N VAL A 212 1.60 -1.28 2.00
CA VAL A 212 0.15 -1.03 1.91
C VAL A 212 -0.26 -0.89 0.44
N TYR A 213 0.51 -0.16 -0.38
CA TYR A 213 0.24 -0.06 -1.81
C TYR A 213 0.30 -1.42 -2.52
N ILE A 214 1.32 -2.24 -2.23
CA ILE A 214 1.43 -3.60 -2.78
C ILE A 214 0.20 -4.43 -2.44
N SER A 215 -0.27 -4.39 -1.19
CA SER A 215 -1.46 -5.15 -0.78
C SER A 215 -2.72 -4.76 -1.57
N ARG A 216 -2.86 -3.49 -1.97
CA ARG A 216 -3.99 -3.00 -2.78
C ARG A 216 -3.86 -3.45 -4.23
N VAL A 217 -2.65 -3.38 -4.78
CA VAL A 217 -2.39 -3.62 -6.20
C VAL A 217 -2.14 -5.10 -6.53
N SER A 218 -1.89 -5.94 -5.53
CA SER A 218 -1.72 -7.39 -5.67
C SER A 218 -2.87 -8.08 -6.42
N ASN A 219 -4.11 -7.57 -6.27
CA ASN A 219 -5.28 -8.10 -6.99
C ASN A 219 -5.27 -7.77 -8.49
N TYR A 220 -4.69 -6.63 -8.88
CA TYR A 220 -4.58 -6.19 -10.27
C TYR A 220 -3.41 -6.87 -11.00
N VAL A 221 -2.28 -7.03 -10.31
CA VAL A 221 -1.06 -7.67 -10.84
C VAL A 221 -1.22 -9.19 -11.03
N ALA A 222 -2.29 -9.78 -10.48
CA ALA A 222 -2.58 -11.21 -10.58
C ALA A 222 -2.72 -11.77 -12.01
N GLN A 223 -2.87 -10.92 -13.03
CA GLN A 223 -3.04 -11.34 -14.42
C GLN A 223 -1.73 -11.75 -15.12
N HIS A 224 -0.56 -11.31 -14.63
CA HIS A 224 0.74 -11.63 -15.23
C HIS A 224 1.65 -12.33 -14.19
N GLN A 225 2.01 -13.59 -14.45
CA GLN A 225 2.73 -14.44 -13.50
C GLN A 225 4.15 -13.92 -13.18
N ASP A 226 4.91 -13.44 -14.17
CA ASP A 226 6.28 -12.96 -13.97
C ASP A 226 6.35 -11.69 -13.12
N LEU A 227 5.37 -10.79 -13.31
CA LEU A 227 5.26 -9.55 -12.54
C LEU A 227 4.85 -9.82 -11.08
N ARG A 228 4.01 -10.84 -10.86
CA ARG A 228 3.65 -11.29 -9.50
C ARG A 228 4.88 -11.76 -8.73
N ASP A 229 5.71 -12.60 -9.34
CA ASP A 229 6.90 -13.13 -8.66
C ASP A 229 7.91 -12.02 -8.32
N TYR A 230 8.07 -11.03 -9.19
CA TYR A 230 8.87 -9.83 -8.93
C TYR A 230 8.33 -9.04 -7.72
N VAL A 231 7.02 -8.75 -7.70
CA VAL A 231 6.39 -7.97 -6.62
C VAL A 231 6.45 -8.70 -5.29
N ILE A 232 6.20 -10.02 -5.26
CA ILE A 232 6.31 -10.83 -4.04
C ILE A 232 7.73 -10.78 -3.50
N LYS A 233 8.73 -10.96 -4.37
CA LYS A 233 10.14 -10.90 -3.96
C LYS A 233 10.52 -9.54 -3.38
N GLN A 234 10.14 -8.44 -4.05
CA GLN A 234 10.39 -7.09 -3.54
C GLN A 234 9.66 -6.86 -2.20
N SER A 235 8.43 -7.36 -2.06
CA SER A 235 7.67 -7.31 -0.81
C SER A 235 8.38 -8.05 0.33
N ASP A 236 8.91 -9.24 0.07
CA ASP A 236 9.62 -10.01 1.10
C ASP A 236 10.94 -9.33 1.49
N GLN A 237 11.68 -8.75 0.52
CA GLN A 237 12.88 -7.95 0.80
C GLN A 237 12.57 -6.73 1.68
N MET A 238 11.52 -5.98 1.35
CA MET A 238 11.07 -4.84 2.16
C MET A 238 10.62 -5.26 3.55
N THR A 239 9.93 -6.40 3.67
CA THR A 239 9.46 -6.92 4.97
C THR A 239 10.64 -7.30 5.87
N SER A 240 11.68 -7.95 5.32
CA SER A 240 12.92 -8.25 6.05
C SER A 240 13.65 -7.00 6.56
N LEU A 241 13.78 -5.98 5.71
CA LEU A 241 14.41 -4.71 6.10
C LEU A 241 13.56 -3.93 7.11
N LEU A 242 12.24 -3.95 6.95
CA LEU A 242 11.31 -3.34 7.88
C LEU A 242 11.37 -4.02 9.26
N ALA A 243 11.49 -5.34 9.32
CA ALA A 243 11.67 -6.08 10.57
C ALA A 243 12.92 -5.60 11.34
N ILE A 244 14.04 -5.38 10.65
CA ILE A 244 15.26 -4.79 11.22
C ILE A 244 15.00 -3.37 11.73
N CYS A 245 14.30 -2.54 10.95
CA CYS A 245 14.02 -1.16 11.34
C CYS A 245 13.11 -1.07 12.57
N ILE A 246 12.14 -1.97 12.72
CA ILE A 246 11.22 -2.03 13.87
C ILE A 246 11.93 -2.51 15.14
N THR A 247 12.82 -3.50 15.03
CA THR A 247 13.55 -4.01 16.20
C THR A 247 14.50 -2.95 16.75
N ILE A 248 15.12 -2.19 15.86
CA ILE A 248 15.96 -1.04 16.22
C ILE A 248 15.10 0.11 16.77
N ASN A 249 14.00 0.42 16.09
CA ASN A 249 13.11 1.52 16.45
C ASN A 249 11.64 1.09 16.45
N PRO A 250 11.11 0.68 17.62
CA PRO A 250 9.71 0.30 17.75
C PRO A 250 8.81 1.51 17.53
N MET A 251 8.16 1.53 16.37
CA MET A 251 7.12 2.47 16.00
C MET A 251 5.78 1.78 15.80
N PRO A 252 4.66 2.47 16.04
CA PRO A 252 3.34 1.96 15.68
C PRO A 252 3.23 1.91 14.15
N ILE A 253 2.91 0.73 13.64
CA ILE A 253 2.67 0.47 12.21
C ILE A 253 1.19 0.10 12.04
N ASP A 254 0.68 0.22 10.82
CA ASP A 254 -0.66 -0.24 10.46
C ASP A 254 -0.85 -1.73 10.77
N GLN A 255 -2.02 -2.07 11.33
CA GLN A 255 -2.36 -3.40 11.82
C GLN A 255 -2.26 -4.48 10.72
N SER A 256 -2.54 -4.13 9.46
CA SER A 256 -2.44 -5.05 8.31
C SER A 256 -0.99 -5.44 7.99
N VAL A 257 -0.07 -4.48 8.04
CA VAL A 257 1.35 -4.70 7.79
C VAL A 257 1.99 -5.42 8.98
N GLU A 258 1.58 -5.07 10.21
CA GLU A 258 2.01 -5.78 11.41
C GLU A 258 1.62 -7.27 11.38
N GLN A 259 0.39 -7.57 10.96
CA GLN A 259 -0.06 -8.94 10.77
C GLN A 259 0.75 -9.67 9.68
N HIS A 260 1.00 -9.02 8.54
CA HIS A 260 1.81 -9.60 7.46
C HIS A 260 3.26 -9.92 7.90
N ILE A 261 3.87 -9.05 8.72
CA ILE A 261 5.20 -9.29 9.29
C ILE A 261 5.16 -10.48 10.26
N LYS A 262 4.15 -10.54 11.13
CA LYS A 262 3.99 -11.65 12.09
C LYS A 262 3.77 -12.98 11.38
N ASP A 263 2.97 -13.00 10.32
CA ASP A 263 2.64 -14.24 9.61
C ASP A 263 3.86 -14.83 8.88
N LYS A 264 4.73 -13.99 8.29
CA LYS A 264 5.89 -14.45 7.50
C LYS A 264 7.22 -14.49 8.25
N PHE A 265 7.43 -13.56 9.19
CA PHE A 265 8.73 -13.33 9.83
C PHE A 265 8.65 -13.38 11.37
N ALA A 266 7.62 -13.98 11.98
CA ALA A 266 7.52 -14.09 13.43
C ALA A 266 8.76 -14.72 14.09
N GLU A 267 9.29 -15.81 13.53
CA GLU A 267 10.46 -16.47 14.10
C GLU A 267 11.72 -15.60 14.02
N SER A 268 11.97 -14.99 12.85
CA SER A 268 13.08 -14.05 12.67
C SER A 268 12.92 -12.83 13.58
N LEU A 269 11.71 -12.28 13.72
CA LEU A 269 11.44 -11.16 14.61
C LEU A 269 11.70 -11.50 16.08
N ASN A 270 11.32 -12.70 16.53
CA ASN A 270 11.64 -13.18 17.87
C ASN A 270 13.16 -13.33 18.08
N ARG A 271 13.89 -13.87 17.09
CA ARG A 271 15.36 -14.00 17.14
C ARG A 271 16.07 -12.63 17.09
N LEU A 272 15.54 -11.67 16.35
CA LEU A 272 16.04 -10.29 16.31
C LEU A 272 15.79 -9.56 17.63
N GLN A 273 14.65 -9.77 18.28
CA GLN A 273 14.37 -9.25 19.63
C GLN A 273 15.30 -9.83 20.70
N GLN A 274 15.75 -11.08 20.52
CA GLN A 274 16.77 -11.72 21.35
C GLN A 274 18.20 -11.24 21.02
N THR A 275 18.36 -10.24 20.16
CA THR A 275 19.65 -9.63 19.76
C THR A 275 20.64 -10.61 19.09
N ASN A 276 20.13 -11.64 18.41
CA ASN A 276 21.00 -12.58 17.71
C ASN A 276 21.65 -11.95 16.46
N LYS A 277 22.99 -11.82 16.48
CA LYS A 277 23.81 -11.15 15.46
C LYS A 277 23.71 -11.79 14.07
N ASP A 278 23.59 -13.12 14.03
CA ASP A 278 23.56 -13.87 12.77
C ASP A 278 22.23 -13.63 12.02
N GLU A 279 21.12 -13.47 12.75
CA GLU A 279 19.82 -13.20 12.16
C GLU A 279 19.76 -11.82 11.51
N PHE A 280 20.39 -10.80 12.12
CA PHE A 280 20.51 -9.47 11.49
C PHE A 280 21.26 -9.53 10.16
N SER A 281 22.33 -10.33 10.10
CA SER A 281 23.11 -10.51 8.87
C SER A 281 22.28 -11.22 7.80
N MET A 282 21.57 -12.29 8.18
CA MET A 282 20.72 -13.04 7.25
C MET A 282 19.55 -12.20 6.72
N CYS A 283 18.88 -11.42 7.58
CA CYS A 283 17.80 -10.51 7.17
C CYS A 283 18.34 -9.39 6.25
N PHE A 284 19.54 -8.88 6.51
CA PHE A 284 20.18 -7.89 5.65
C PHE A 284 20.59 -8.49 4.30
N ASP A 285 21.17 -9.69 4.27
CA ASP A 285 21.55 -10.39 3.03
C ASP A 285 20.33 -10.73 2.17
N MET A 286 19.19 -11.03 2.80
CA MET A 286 17.92 -11.23 2.12
C MET A 286 17.35 -9.92 1.53
N GLY A 287 17.45 -8.83 2.30
CA GLY A 287 16.84 -7.53 1.97
C GLY A 287 17.69 -6.64 1.06
N CYS A 288 19.01 -6.79 1.04
CA CYS A 288 19.90 -5.84 0.37
C CYS A 288 19.85 -5.96 -1.17
N PRO A 289 19.98 -4.83 -1.90
CA PRO A 289 20.19 -4.86 -3.34
C PRO A 289 21.50 -5.57 -3.71
N ARG A 290 21.56 -6.12 -4.92
CA ARG A 290 22.83 -6.65 -5.45
C ARG A 290 23.74 -5.52 -5.89
N PHE A 291 24.58 -5.06 -4.97
CA PHE A 291 25.55 -3.97 -5.18
C PHE A 291 26.50 -4.22 -6.35
N ILE A 292 26.93 -3.12 -6.97
CA ILE A 292 27.86 -3.11 -8.10
C ILE A 292 29.20 -2.54 -7.61
N ASN A 293 30.30 -3.20 -7.99
CA ASN A 293 31.64 -2.64 -7.76
C ASN A 293 31.97 -1.64 -8.87
N PRO A 294 32.31 -0.38 -8.54
CA PRO A 294 32.67 0.63 -9.54
C PRO A 294 34.00 0.37 -10.25
N ASP A 295 34.89 -0.45 -9.67
CA ASP A 295 36.22 -0.66 -10.25
C ASP A 295 36.24 -1.79 -11.30
N ALA A 296 36.53 -1.37 -12.52
CA ALA A 296 36.72 -2.16 -13.72
C ALA A 296 37.93 -3.13 -13.67
N ASN A 297 38.95 -2.81 -12.86
CA ASN A 297 40.27 -3.46 -12.81
C ASN A 297 40.52 -4.19 -11.48
N ALA A 298 39.50 -4.38 -10.64
CA ALA A 298 39.63 -5.02 -9.34
C ALA A 298 40.21 -6.46 -9.39
N ASN A 299 40.16 -7.11 -10.56
CA ASN A 299 40.63 -8.48 -10.78
C ASN A 299 42.12 -8.72 -10.48
N GLU A 300 42.97 -7.68 -10.45
CA GLU A 300 44.41 -7.84 -10.16
C GLU A 300 44.75 -7.85 -8.66
N ARG A 301 43.83 -7.44 -7.78
CA ARG A 301 44.06 -7.40 -6.32
C ARG A 301 43.20 -8.46 -5.64
N THR A 302 43.75 -9.66 -5.54
CA THR A 302 43.09 -10.93 -5.20
C THR A 302 42.31 -11.02 -3.87
N ASP A 303 42.25 -9.98 -3.04
CA ASP A 303 41.57 -10.06 -1.73
C ASP A 303 40.34 -9.13 -1.56
N TYR A 304 40.16 -8.11 -2.41
CA TYR A 304 39.01 -7.18 -2.32
C TYR A 304 37.83 -7.54 -3.24
N VAL A 305 38.00 -8.53 -4.11
CA VAL A 305 37.05 -8.88 -5.20
C VAL A 305 35.80 -9.60 -4.67
N LEU A 306 35.80 -10.05 -3.40
CA LEU A 306 34.62 -10.61 -2.77
C LEU A 306 33.73 -9.49 -2.21
N ASP A 307 32.80 -9.09 -3.09
CA ASP A 307 31.48 -8.55 -2.82
C ASP A 307 31.43 -7.12 -2.26
N ALA A 308 31.12 -6.16 -3.13
CA ALA A 308 30.54 -4.88 -2.69
C ALA A 308 29.38 -5.10 -1.68
N GLN A 309 28.65 -6.21 -1.82
CA GLN A 309 27.67 -6.68 -0.83
C GLN A 309 28.29 -7.04 0.53
N ARG A 310 29.42 -7.75 0.60
CA ARG A 310 30.11 -8.04 1.86
C ARG A 310 30.71 -6.79 2.48
N HIS A 311 31.18 -5.84 1.68
CA HIS A 311 31.68 -4.57 2.21
C HIS A 311 30.55 -3.76 2.85
N GLN A 312 29.43 -3.59 2.14
CA GLN A 312 28.25 -2.90 2.70
C GLN A 312 27.67 -3.66 3.91
N GLY A 313 27.62 -5.00 3.85
CA GLY A 313 27.24 -5.84 4.98
C GLY A 313 28.22 -5.79 6.15
N TYR A 314 29.52 -5.58 5.90
CA TYR A 314 30.52 -5.37 6.95
C TYR A 314 30.35 -3.99 7.61
N VAL A 315 30.13 -2.93 6.82
CA VAL A 315 29.81 -1.59 7.35
C VAL A 315 28.55 -1.66 8.22
N PHE A 316 27.50 -2.31 7.72
CA PHE A 316 26.26 -2.48 8.47
C PHE A 316 26.43 -3.32 9.74
N ARG A 317 27.18 -4.43 9.69
CA ARG A 317 27.49 -5.24 10.88
C ARG A 317 28.29 -4.47 11.92
N ASN A 318 29.31 -3.73 11.50
CA ASN A 318 30.06 -2.85 12.41
C ASN A 318 29.14 -1.82 13.05
N GLU A 319 28.20 -1.26 12.29
CA GLU A 319 27.20 -0.35 12.87
C GLU A 319 26.29 -1.05 13.86
N LEU A 320 25.80 -2.26 13.57
CA LEU A 320 24.96 -3.03 14.50
C LEU A 320 25.70 -3.43 15.79
N ASP A 321 26.89 -3.99 15.63
CA ASP A 321 27.78 -4.43 16.72
C ASP A 321 28.18 -3.28 17.61
N GLN A 322 28.53 -2.16 17.01
CA GLN A 322 28.94 -1.01 17.79
C GLN A 322 27.69 -0.33 18.37
N HIS A 323 26.68 0.04 17.58
CA HIS A 323 25.69 1.03 17.99
C HIS A 323 24.35 0.48 18.47
N TRP A 324 23.92 -0.72 18.05
CA TRP A 324 22.50 -1.07 18.12
C TRP A 324 22.16 -2.29 18.96
N ILE A 325 23.08 -3.22 19.22
CA ILE A 325 22.77 -4.43 20.02
C ILE A 325 22.50 -4.11 21.48
N GLU A 326 23.21 -3.13 22.05
CA GLU A 326 23.07 -2.79 23.47
C GLU A 326 21.92 -1.81 23.76
N LEU A 327 21.44 -1.06 22.75
CA LEU A 327 20.38 -0.06 22.99
C LEU A 327 19.02 -0.69 23.34
N PRO A 328 18.55 -1.80 22.74
CA PRO A 328 17.33 -2.47 23.16
C PRO A 328 17.42 -3.00 24.59
N ARG A 329 18.58 -3.54 25.00
CA ARG A 329 18.85 -4.01 26.37
C ARG A 329 18.85 -2.84 27.36
N LEU A 330 19.51 -1.74 27.03
CA LEU A 330 19.48 -0.52 27.84
C LEU A 330 18.05 0.07 27.90
N ARG A 331 17.34 0.14 26.77
CA ARG A 331 15.97 0.68 26.69
C ARG A 331 14.98 -0.14 27.50
N SER A 332 15.11 -1.47 27.51
CA SER A 332 14.21 -2.32 28.32
C SER A 332 14.38 -2.06 29.80
N PHE A 333 15.63 -1.91 30.28
CA PHE A 333 15.89 -1.52 31.66
C PHE A 333 15.40 -0.11 31.98
N LEU A 334 15.68 0.88 31.12
CA LEU A 334 15.22 2.25 31.33
C LEU A 334 13.68 2.37 31.34
N LYS A 335 12.95 1.54 30.59
CA LYS A 335 11.47 1.55 30.61
C LYS A 335 10.85 1.01 31.91
N LEU A 336 11.59 0.23 32.70
CA LEU A 336 11.06 -0.42 33.90
C LEU A 336 11.22 0.43 35.18
N TYR A 337 12.11 1.42 35.15
CA TYR A 337 12.46 2.22 36.32
C TYR A 337 12.21 3.70 36.08
N THR A 338 11.79 4.42 37.12
CA THR A 338 11.66 5.89 37.10
C THR A 338 12.96 6.58 37.52
N SER A 339 13.73 5.93 38.39
CA SER A 339 15.07 6.34 38.79
C SER A 339 15.92 5.11 39.07
N LEU A 340 17.20 5.15 38.66
CA LEU A 340 18.12 4.02 38.78
C LEU A 340 19.53 4.52 39.09
N PRO A 341 20.20 4.03 40.14
CA PRO A 341 21.60 4.37 40.37
C PRO A 341 22.51 3.74 39.31
N VAL A 342 23.59 4.43 38.93
CA VAL A 342 24.52 4.00 37.87
C VAL A 342 25.19 2.68 38.25
N SER A 343 25.56 2.52 39.52
CA SER A 343 26.11 1.27 40.07
C SER A 343 25.22 0.03 39.85
N LYS A 344 23.89 0.17 39.96
CA LYS A 344 22.96 -0.95 39.65
C LYS A 344 22.81 -1.19 38.16
N LEU A 345 22.84 -0.13 37.35
CA LEU A 345 22.79 -0.25 35.90
C LEU A 345 24.04 -0.93 35.36
N ALA A 346 25.21 -0.61 35.91
CA ALA A 346 26.50 -1.26 35.67
C ALA A 346 26.41 -2.76 35.96
N HIS A 347 25.84 -3.13 37.11
CA HIS A 347 25.64 -4.53 37.45
C HIS A 347 24.66 -5.26 36.50
N PHE A 348 23.64 -4.60 35.96
CA PHE A 348 22.70 -5.24 35.01
C PHE A 348 23.25 -5.40 33.58
N LEU A 349 24.19 -4.53 33.22
CA LEU A 349 24.85 -4.54 31.90
C LEU A 349 26.16 -5.32 31.90
N ASP A 350 26.66 -5.72 33.08
CA ASP A 350 27.98 -6.33 33.29
C ASP A 350 29.14 -5.43 32.80
N GLU A 351 28.99 -4.11 32.98
CA GLU A 351 29.91 -3.08 32.51
C GLU A 351 30.36 -2.16 33.66
N ASP A 352 31.50 -1.50 33.50
CA ASP A 352 31.99 -0.52 34.47
C ASP A 352 31.13 0.77 34.47
N GLU A 353 31.10 1.52 35.57
CA GLU A 353 30.33 2.78 35.67
C GLU A 353 30.69 3.78 34.57
N GLU A 354 31.98 3.89 34.22
CA GLU A 354 32.47 4.73 33.10
C GLU A 354 31.97 4.24 31.73
N GLY A 355 31.87 2.92 31.56
CA GLY A 355 31.29 2.27 30.38
C GLY A 355 29.81 2.60 30.24
N VAL A 356 29.06 2.51 31.34
CA VAL A 356 27.64 2.88 31.40
C VAL A 356 27.40 4.35 31.07
N HIS A 357 28.21 5.27 31.61
CA HIS A 357 28.11 6.69 31.26
C HIS A 357 28.37 6.95 29.78
N SER A 358 29.37 6.27 29.21
CA SER A 358 29.68 6.35 27.77
C SER A 358 28.53 5.81 26.93
N LEU A 359 27.91 4.70 27.34
CA LEU A 359 26.75 4.10 26.69
C LEU A 359 25.50 4.98 26.79
N LEU A 360 25.23 5.60 27.94
CA LEU A 360 24.12 6.54 28.14
C LEU A 360 24.28 7.79 27.27
N MET A 361 25.48 8.36 27.20
CA MET A 361 25.77 9.50 26.33
C MET A 361 25.62 9.14 24.85
N ARG A 362 26.10 7.95 24.48
CA ARG A 362 25.94 7.42 23.13
C ARG A 362 24.48 7.18 22.77
N PHE A 363 23.70 6.60 23.69
CA PHE A 363 22.27 6.39 23.54
C PHE A 363 21.57 7.75 23.35
N LYS A 364 21.91 8.78 24.13
CA LYS A 364 21.36 10.14 23.96
C LYS A 364 21.73 10.79 22.62
N HIS A 365 22.93 10.53 22.10
CA HIS A 365 23.34 10.99 20.77
C HIS A 365 22.60 10.24 19.65
N LEU A 366 22.47 8.92 19.75
CA LEU A 366 21.79 8.07 18.75
C LEU A 366 20.28 8.30 18.71
N LEU A 367 19.68 8.70 19.83
CA LEU A 367 18.26 9.04 19.90
C LEU A 367 17.91 10.36 19.19
N LYS A 368 18.88 11.22 18.93
CA LYS A 368 18.67 12.44 18.15
C LYS A 368 18.79 12.09 16.67
N ASN A 369 17.67 11.74 16.04
CA ASN A 369 17.62 11.56 14.59
C ASN A 369 16.94 12.73 13.90
N VAL A 370 17.48 13.06 12.75
CA VAL A 370 16.84 13.97 11.80
C VAL A 370 15.64 13.24 11.22
N THR A 371 14.45 13.77 11.43
CA THR A 371 13.21 13.24 10.85
C THR A 371 12.71 14.21 9.80
N SER A 372 12.31 13.70 8.64
CA SER A 372 11.69 14.56 7.63
C SER A 372 10.41 15.16 8.21
N THR A 373 10.23 16.47 8.02
CA THR A 373 8.98 17.15 8.35
C THR A 373 8.06 17.33 7.15
N GLY A 374 8.57 17.12 5.93
CA GLY A 374 7.83 17.20 4.68
C GLY A 374 7.39 15.84 4.15
N GLU A 375 6.32 15.86 3.34
CA GLU A 375 5.78 14.72 2.57
C GLU A 375 6.59 14.39 1.30
N SER A 376 7.62 15.19 0.98
CA SER A 376 8.54 14.96 -0.13
C SER A 376 9.52 13.83 0.16
N CYS A 377 9.66 12.94 -0.83
CA CYS A 377 10.74 11.97 -0.91
C CYS A 377 12.07 12.74 -0.96
N GLY A 378 13.12 12.21 -0.37
CA GLY A 378 14.46 12.80 -0.49
C GLY A 378 14.72 14.08 0.32
N CYS A 379 13.79 14.60 1.12
CA CYS A 379 14.08 15.74 2.01
C CYS A 379 15.21 15.39 2.98
N LEU A 380 16.41 15.91 2.71
CA LEU A 380 17.59 15.82 3.55
C LEU A 380 17.47 16.73 4.78
N GLU A 381 16.68 17.79 4.67
CA GLU A 381 16.34 18.69 5.76
C GLU A 381 15.25 18.09 6.65
N GLY A 382 15.49 18.11 7.96
CA GLY A 382 14.57 17.56 8.94
C GLY A 382 14.81 18.13 10.33
N ILE A 383 13.80 18.01 11.19
CA ILE A 383 13.92 18.44 12.58
C ILE A 383 14.51 17.27 13.37
N LEU A 384 15.53 17.57 14.19
CA LEU A 384 16.04 16.63 15.19
C LEU A 384 14.91 16.32 16.17
N LYS A 385 14.34 15.12 16.05
CA LYS A 385 13.35 14.61 17.01
C LYS A 385 13.98 13.50 17.84
N LEU A 386 13.69 13.53 19.13
CA LEU A 386 14.03 12.44 20.04
C LEU A 386 13.20 11.20 19.69
N LEU A 387 13.90 10.09 19.46
CA LEU A 387 13.35 8.81 19.05
C LEU A 387 12.63 8.03 20.15
N CYS A 388 12.85 8.38 21.42
CA CYS A 388 12.44 7.54 22.53
C CYS A 388 11.21 8.06 23.26
N ASP A 389 10.37 7.10 23.65
CA ASP A 389 9.30 7.26 24.64
C ASP A 389 9.82 7.74 26.00
N THR A 390 11.13 7.66 26.24
CA THR A 390 11.81 7.89 27.52
C THR A 390 13.00 8.83 27.31
N ASP A 391 12.92 10.04 27.83
CA ASP A 391 14.10 10.89 28.03
C ASP A 391 14.73 10.56 29.39
N PHE A 392 16.00 10.84 29.55
CA PHE A 392 16.67 10.67 30.83
C PHE A 392 17.77 11.70 31.01
N TYR A 393 18.03 12.00 32.27
CA TYR A 393 19.16 12.82 32.69
C TYR A 393 19.91 12.11 33.81
N VAL A 394 21.21 12.37 33.88
CA VAL A 394 22.10 11.80 34.87
C VAL A 394 22.40 12.90 35.88
N ASP A 395 22.04 12.68 37.14
CA ASP A 395 22.33 13.56 38.28
C ASP A 395 23.27 12.84 39.25
N GLY A 396 24.57 13.09 39.13
CA GLY A 396 25.61 12.36 39.86
C GLY A 396 25.56 10.85 39.58
N ASP A 397 25.28 10.06 40.62
CA ASP A 397 25.15 8.60 40.58
C ASP A 397 23.71 8.13 40.28
N MET A 398 22.75 9.03 40.06
CA MET A 398 21.35 8.68 39.82
C MET A 398 20.91 9.04 38.40
N VAL A 399 20.41 8.05 37.66
CA VAL A 399 19.75 8.24 36.37
C VAL A 399 18.26 8.44 36.60
N HIS A 400 17.74 9.59 36.19
CA HIS A 400 16.32 9.92 36.25
C HIS A 400 15.70 9.80 34.86
N ILE A 401 14.61 9.04 34.78
CA ILE A 401 13.97 8.69 33.52
C ILE A 401 12.61 9.38 33.48
N ALA A 402 12.40 10.20 32.45
CA ALA A 402 11.16 10.88 32.17
C ALA A 402 10.48 10.21 30.98
N ASP A 403 9.29 9.64 31.18
CA ASP A 403 8.46 9.19 30.08
C ASP A 403 8.03 10.41 29.24
N MET A 404 8.57 10.49 28.03
CA MET A 404 8.19 11.43 26.97
C MET A 404 7.07 10.88 26.08
N LYS A 405 6.36 9.81 26.49
CA LYS A 405 5.09 9.46 25.84
C LYS A 405 4.19 10.68 25.95
N VAL A 406 4.19 11.49 24.89
CA VAL A 406 3.12 12.41 24.60
C VAL A 406 1.93 11.49 24.52
N ASP A 407 1.06 11.53 25.53
CA ASP A 407 -0.23 10.88 25.44
C ASP A 407 -0.72 11.16 24.03
N ARG A 408 -0.91 10.08 23.24
CA ARG A 408 -1.63 10.21 21.97
C ARG A 408 -2.79 11.11 22.32
N ARG A 409 -3.00 12.20 21.57
CA ARG A 409 -4.17 13.06 21.75
C ARG A 409 -5.39 12.17 21.54
N PHE A 410 -5.77 11.45 22.58
CA PHE A 410 -6.81 10.43 22.59
C PHE A 410 -8.10 11.17 22.29
N SER A 411 -8.18 12.42 22.76
CA SER A 411 -9.12 13.44 22.30
C SER A 411 -9.18 13.53 20.78
N GLU A 412 -8.09 13.81 20.06
CA GLU A 412 -8.12 13.92 18.58
C GLU A 412 -8.48 12.62 17.89
N PHE A 413 -7.92 11.48 18.33
CA PHE A 413 -8.29 10.18 17.76
C PHE A 413 -9.78 9.87 17.99
N PHE A 414 -10.29 10.10 19.21
CA PHE A 414 -11.72 9.93 19.50
C PHE A 414 -12.58 10.91 18.71
N MET A 415 -12.17 12.16 18.58
CA MET A 415 -12.91 13.18 17.81
C MET A 415 -12.99 12.78 16.33
N LEU A 416 -11.88 12.32 15.75
CA LEU A 416 -11.82 11.92 14.35
C LEU A 416 -12.60 10.62 14.08
N GLN A 417 -12.61 9.69 15.04
CA GLN A 417 -13.48 8.51 14.96
C GLN A 417 -14.96 8.86 15.18
N LEU A 418 -15.26 9.85 16.03
CA LEU A 418 -16.61 10.38 16.22
C LEU A 418 -17.14 11.06 14.96
N GLU A 419 -16.30 11.81 14.25
CA GLU A 419 -16.64 12.42 12.96
C GLU A 419 -16.96 11.34 11.92
N LYS A 420 -16.14 10.30 11.81
CA LYS A 420 -16.41 9.17 10.91
C LYS A 420 -17.70 8.43 11.26
N LEU A 421 -17.96 8.25 12.55
CA LEU A 421 -19.21 7.64 13.02
C LEU A 421 -20.43 8.51 12.68
N ARG A 422 -20.31 9.83 12.83
CA ARG A 422 -21.37 10.77 12.42
C ARG A 422 -21.61 10.73 10.92
N GLU A 423 -20.57 10.74 10.11
CA GLU A 423 -20.69 10.67 8.66
C GLU A 423 -21.37 9.37 8.20
N LEU A 424 -21.01 8.24 8.81
CA LEU A 424 -21.71 6.96 8.58
C LEU A 424 -23.18 7.01 9.01
N ASN A 425 -23.48 7.67 10.12
CA ASN A 425 -24.86 7.81 10.59
C ASN A 425 -25.68 8.72 9.66
N ASP A 426 -25.09 9.82 9.16
CA ASP A 426 -25.72 10.71 8.19
C ASP A 426 -26.00 9.97 6.87
N GLN A 427 -25.07 9.11 6.41
CA GLN A 427 -25.28 8.24 5.25
C GLN A 427 -26.40 7.23 5.49
N LEU A 428 -26.48 6.65 6.70
CA LEU A 428 -27.57 5.74 7.08
C LEU A 428 -28.93 6.45 7.07
N ASP A 429 -29.00 7.65 7.64
CA ASP A 429 -30.20 8.49 7.67
C ASP A 429 -30.64 8.88 6.25
N GLU A 430 -29.70 9.10 5.33
CA GLU A 430 -30.00 9.41 3.93
C GLU A 430 -30.58 8.19 3.18
N VAL A 431 -30.03 7.00 3.42
CA VAL A 431 -30.57 5.73 2.91
C VAL A 431 -31.97 5.48 3.48
N GLU A 432 -32.18 5.77 4.76
CA GLU A 432 -33.47 5.64 5.44
C GLU A 432 -34.52 6.60 4.88
N LYS A 433 -34.16 7.87 4.62
CA LYS A 433 -35.04 8.83 3.96
C LYS A 433 -35.44 8.39 2.55
N LYS A 434 -34.50 7.82 1.79
CA LYS A 434 -34.77 7.26 0.45
C LYS A 434 -35.79 6.13 0.54
N LEU A 435 -35.67 5.26 1.55
CA LEU A 435 -36.62 4.15 1.80
C LEU A 435 -38.01 4.64 2.27
N ASN A 436 -38.06 5.67 3.13
CA ASN A 436 -39.31 6.22 3.65
C ASN A 436 -40.08 7.07 2.60
N SER A 437 -39.41 7.53 1.53
CA SER A 437 -40.04 8.29 0.45
C SER A 437 -40.90 7.42 -0.50
N THR A 438 -40.73 6.10 -0.49
CA THR A 438 -41.42 5.14 -1.37
C THR A 438 -42.59 4.42 -0.66
N ARG A 439 -43.41 5.17 0.10
CA ARG A 439 -44.49 4.61 0.96
C ARG A 439 -45.48 3.70 0.25
N ILE A 440 -45.76 3.93 -1.04
CA ILE A 440 -46.85 3.26 -1.77
C ILE A 440 -46.30 2.28 -2.82
N GLN A 441 -45.09 2.49 -3.33
CA GLN A 441 -44.50 1.62 -4.38
C GLN A 441 -44.41 0.14 -3.96
N HIS A 442 -44.25 -0.15 -2.67
CA HIS A 442 -44.12 -1.53 -2.20
C HIS A 442 -45.41 -2.37 -2.30
N ILE A 443 -46.60 -1.73 -2.37
CA ILE A 443 -47.91 -2.41 -2.34
C ILE A 443 -48.66 -2.29 -3.68
N ARG A 444 -48.31 -1.34 -4.57
CA ARG A 444 -49.01 -1.09 -5.85
C ARG A 444 -49.08 -2.28 -6.80
N ASP A 445 -48.03 -3.10 -6.82
CA ASP A 445 -47.89 -4.17 -7.82
C ASP A 445 -48.55 -5.50 -7.41
N ILE A 446 -49.15 -5.56 -6.22
CA ILE A 446 -49.82 -6.78 -5.74
C ILE A 446 -51.11 -6.97 -6.54
N ARG A 447 -51.26 -8.16 -7.13
CA ARG A 447 -52.43 -8.55 -7.92
C ARG A 447 -53.43 -9.32 -7.06
N ASP A 448 -54.70 -9.23 -7.47
CA ASP A 448 -55.76 -10.03 -6.89
C ASP A 448 -55.61 -11.51 -7.32
N PRO A 449 -55.89 -12.48 -6.42
CA PRO A 449 -55.81 -13.90 -6.74
C PRO A 449 -56.91 -14.39 -7.71
N GLU A 450 -58.02 -13.66 -7.86
CA GLU A 450 -59.15 -14.02 -8.73
C GLU A 450 -59.23 -13.13 -9.99
N HIS A 451 -58.76 -11.88 -9.91
CA HIS A 451 -58.82 -10.91 -11.02
C HIS A 451 -57.43 -10.46 -11.47
N PRO A 452 -57.20 -10.22 -12.79
CA PRO A 452 -55.90 -9.81 -13.31
C PRO A 452 -55.50 -8.35 -12.99
N HIS A 453 -56.26 -7.65 -12.14
CA HIS A 453 -56.04 -6.25 -11.77
C HIS A 453 -55.26 -6.12 -10.44
N THR A 454 -54.60 -4.97 -10.24
CA THR A 454 -53.90 -4.67 -8.98
C THR A 454 -54.88 -4.30 -7.87
N LEU A 455 -54.48 -4.52 -6.62
CA LEU A 455 -55.30 -4.19 -5.44
C LEU A 455 -55.61 -2.68 -5.33
N GLU A 456 -54.75 -1.81 -5.88
CA GLU A 456 -55.00 -0.36 -5.99
C GLU A 456 -56.11 -0.06 -7.02
N ALA A 457 -56.07 -0.70 -8.19
CA ALA A 457 -57.07 -0.52 -9.24
C ALA A 457 -58.47 -1.04 -8.85
N LEU A 458 -58.53 -2.02 -7.95
CA LEU A 458 -59.77 -2.55 -7.38
C LEU A 458 -60.28 -1.76 -6.16
N GLY A 459 -59.55 -0.73 -5.72
CA GLY A 459 -59.90 0.08 -4.55
C GLY A 459 -59.74 -0.65 -3.22
N VAL A 460 -59.04 -1.79 -3.21
CA VAL A 460 -58.85 -2.65 -2.03
C VAL A 460 -57.80 -2.09 -1.07
N VAL A 461 -56.82 -1.36 -1.61
CA VAL A 461 -55.81 -0.60 -0.84
C VAL A 461 -55.81 0.84 -1.33
N GLN A 462 -55.89 1.79 -0.40
CA GLN A 462 -55.85 3.24 -0.67
C GLN A 462 -54.73 3.90 0.14
N GLU A 463 -54.22 5.05 -0.32
CA GLU A 463 -53.16 5.79 0.37
C GLU A 463 -53.58 6.22 1.79
N ASP A 464 -54.84 6.64 1.95
CA ASP A 464 -55.42 7.06 3.23
C ASP A 464 -55.53 5.92 4.25
N HIS A 465 -55.42 4.67 3.80
CA HIS A 465 -55.52 3.47 4.63
C HIS A 465 -54.16 2.94 5.11
N ILE A 466 -53.06 3.62 4.76
CA ILE A 466 -51.69 3.26 5.16
C ILE A 466 -51.18 4.27 6.17
N THR A 467 -50.90 3.80 7.39
CA THR A 467 -50.34 4.61 8.48
C THR A 467 -48.95 4.08 8.83
N VAL A 468 -47.94 4.95 8.70
CA VAL A 468 -46.53 4.64 9.01
C VAL A 468 -46.12 5.50 10.20
N ASP A 469 -45.85 4.86 11.32
CA ASP A 469 -45.26 5.47 12.50
C ASP A 469 -43.77 5.10 12.55
N ASP A 470 -42.93 6.07 12.17
CA ASP A 470 -41.47 5.90 12.15
C ASP A 470 -40.87 5.92 13.57
N ALA A 471 -41.43 6.72 14.47
CA ALA A 471 -40.97 6.82 15.85
C ALA A 471 -41.33 5.57 16.68
N GLY A 472 -42.51 4.99 16.43
CA GLY A 472 -42.96 3.73 17.02
C GLY A 472 -42.51 2.48 16.25
N SER A 473 -41.81 2.63 15.12
CA SER A 473 -41.44 1.53 14.21
C SER A 473 -42.63 0.62 13.88
N ALA A 474 -43.79 1.19 13.55
CA ALA A 474 -45.01 0.44 13.29
C ALA A 474 -45.64 0.86 11.95
N VAL A 475 -46.12 -0.12 11.19
CA VAL A 475 -46.85 0.11 9.94
C VAL A 475 -48.20 -0.58 10.05
N SER A 476 -49.28 0.18 9.88
CA SER A 476 -50.65 -0.32 9.85
C SER A 476 -51.27 -0.08 8.48
N VAL A 477 -51.78 -1.16 7.89
CA VAL A 477 -52.47 -1.13 6.59
C VAL A 477 -53.89 -1.63 6.75
N LEU A 478 -54.86 -0.81 6.34
CA LEU A 478 -56.26 -1.17 6.28
C LEU A 478 -56.63 -1.67 4.88
N ILE A 479 -57.27 -2.83 4.80
CA ILE A 479 -57.70 -3.44 3.53
C ILE A 479 -59.22 -3.45 3.48
N THR A 480 -59.80 -3.01 2.36
CA THR A 480 -61.25 -3.02 2.14
C THR A 480 -61.58 -4.00 1.03
N PRO A 481 -62.09 -5.21 1.32
CA PRO A 481 -62.49 -6.15 0.29
C PRO A 481 -63.62 -5.58 -0.57
N THR A 482 -63.67 -5.98 -1.84
CA THR A 482 -64.66 -5.46 -2.81
C THR A 482 -66.09 -5.97 -2.56
N ILE A 483 -66.24 -7.13 -1.88
CA ILE A 483 -67.54 -7.78 -1.59
C ILE A 483 -67.52 -8.34 -0.15
N PRO A 484 -68.62 -8.24 0.61
CA PRO A 484 -68.70 -8.69 2.02
C PRO A 484 -68.61 -10.20 2.25
N HIS A 485 -68.57 -11.01 1.18
CA HIS A 485 -68.45 -12.47 1.20
C HIS A 485 -67.18 -12.97 0.49
N CYS A 486 -66.16 -12.13 0.35
CA CYS A 486 -64.91 -12.47 -0.34
C CYS A 486 -64.16 -13.61 0.35
N THR A 487 -64.12 -14.78 -0.30
CA THR A 487 -63.41 -15.98 0.19
C THR A 487 -61.89 -15.80 0.22
N MET A 488 -61.34 -14.86 -0.57
CA MET A 488 -59.91 -14.62 -0.73
C MET A 488 -59.34 -13.50 0.15
N ALA A 489 -60.17 -12.87 1.00
CA ALA A 489 -59.76 -11.76 1.86
C ALA A 489 -58.57 -12.11 2.78
N THR A 490 -58.51 -13.35 3.30
CA THR A 490 -57.39 -13.84 4.11
C THR A 490 -56.08 -13.95 3.31
N LEU A 491 -56.16 -14.38 2.05
CA LEU A 491 -54.99 -14.55 1.18
C LEU A 491 -54.45 -13.19 0.72
N ILE A 492 -55.34 -12.25 0.41
CA ILE A 492 -54.99 -10.85 0.09
C ILE A 492 -54.29 -10.20 1.29
N GLY A 493 -54.84 -10.33 2.50
CA GLY A 493 -54.22 -9.82 3.72
C GLY A 493 -52.85 -10.44 4.03
N LEU A 494 -52.70 -11.74 3.78
CA LEU A 494 -51.43 -12.45 3.94
C LEU A 494 -50.37 -11.98 2.92
N SER A 495 -50.76 -11.82 1.64
CA SER A 495 -49.88 -11.33 0.57
C SER A 495 -49.35 -9.93 0.84
N VAL A 496 -50.22 -9.00 1.29
CA VAL A 496 -49.82 -7.64 1.69
C VAL A 496 -48.86 -7.68 2.88
N LYS A 497 -49.17 -8.49 3.91
CA LYS A 497 -48.32 -8.63 5.09
C LYS A 497 -46.93 -9.16 4.77
N ILE A 498 -46.84 -10.21 3.94
CA ILE A 498 -45.55 -10.82 3.55
C ILE A 498 -44.74 -9.87 2.66
N LYS A 499 -45.38 -9.17 1.71
CA LYS A 499 -44.70 -8.19 0.86
C LYS A 499 -44.07 -7.07 1.69
N LEU A 500 -44.81 -6.51 2.65
CA LEU A 500 -44.30 -5.48 3.55
C LEU A 500 -43.19 -6.00 4.47
N GLN A 501 -43.30 -7.22 4.99
CA GLN A 501 -42.23 -7.83 5.77
C GLN A 501 -40.95 -8.11 4.97
N ARG A 502 -41.06 -8.34 3.65
CA ARG A 502 -39.91 -8.53 2.75
C ARG A 502 -39.30 -7.21 2.28
N SER A 503 -40.12 -6.17 2.11
CA SER A 503 -39.70 -4.88 1.56
C SER A 503 -39.26 -3.87 2.62
N LEU A 504 -39.73 -3.97 3.87
CA LEU A 504 -39.37 -3.06 4.95
C LEU A 504 -38.21 -3.61 5.81
N PRO A 505 -37.37 -2.74 6.40
CA PRO A 505 -36.34 -3.14 7.35
C PRO A 505 -36.95 -3.85 8.56
N ARG A 506 -36.22 -4.84 9.12
CA ARG A 506 -36.67 -5.68 10.24
C ARG A 506 -37.09 -4.93 11.52
N ARG A 507 -36.84 -3.63 11.61
CA ARG A 507 -37.29 -2.77 12.71
C ARG A 507 -38.80 -2.55 12.72
N PHE A 508 -39.45 -2.53 11.56
CA PHE A 508 -40.87 -2.19 11.45
C PHE A 508 -41.80 -3.35 11.78
N LYS A 509 -42.74 -3.13 12.71
CA LYS A 509 -43.83 -4.05 13.02
C LYS A 509 -44.99 -3.81 12.06
N VAL A 510 -45.17 -4.74 11.13
CA VAL A 510 -46.26 -4.71 10.14
C VAL A 510 -47.55 -5.30 10.74
N SER A 511 -48.62 -4.52 10.69
CA SER A 511 -49.99 -4.90 11.05
C SER A 511 -50.91 -4.66 9.85
N VAL A 512 -51.72 -5.66 9.52
CA VAL A 512 -52.67 -5.63 8.40
C VAL A 512 -54.04 -6.00 8.95
N VAL A 513 -55.03 -5.15 8.72
CA VAL A 513 -56.38 -5.26 9.29
C VAL A 513 -57.42 -5.01 8.19
N ILE A 514 -58.51 -5.75 8.21
CA ILE A 514 -59.66 -5.51 7.34
C ILE A 514 -60.52 -4.38 7.92
N ALA A 515 -60.95 -3.44 7.07
CA ALA A 515 -61.79 -2.30 7.47
C ALA A 515 -63.08 -2.75 8.17
N PRO A 516 -63.51 -2.11 9.27
CA PRO A 516 -64.69 -2.52 10.02
C PRO A 516 -65.98 -2.33 9.19
N GLY A 517 -66.88 -3.31 9.24
CA GLY A 517 -68.12 -3.35 8.47
C GLY A 517 -67.95 -3.71 6.98
N SER A 518 -66.75 -4.13 6.56
CA SER A 518 -66.47 -4.46 5.15
C SER A 518 -66.54 -5.94 4.81
N HIS A 519 -66.49 -6.84 5.82
CA HIS A 519 -66.58 -8.28 5.61
C HIS A 519 -67.37 -8.99 6.71
N ASN A 520 -68.21 -9.96 6.34
CA ASN A 520 -69.08 -10.66 7.30
C ASN A 520 -68.33 -11.50 8.34
N THR A 521 -67.08 -11.89 8.04
CA THR A 521 -66.18 -12.62 8.95
C THR A 521 -64.90 -11.84 9.27
N GLU A 522 -64.96 -10.50 9.24
CA GLU A 522 -63.79 -9.63 9.47
C GLU A 522 -63.07 -9.92 10.79
N ASP A 523 -63.80 -10.15 11.88
CA ASP A 523 -63.22 -10.44 13.20
C ASP A 523 -62.35 -11.70 13.20
N ASP A 524 -62.81 -12.74 12.50
CA ASP A 524 -62.09 -14.00 12.42
C ASP A 524 -60.86 -13.89 11.54
N ILE A 525 -60.93 -13.15 10.42
CA ILE A 525 -59.79 -12.93 9.54
C ILE A 525 -58.75 -12.03 10.22
N ASN A 526 -59.18 -10.98 10.92
CA ASN A 526 -58.29 -10.10 11.68
C ASN A 526 -57.55 -10.85 12.79
N LYS A 527 -58.23 -11.76 13.51
CA LYS A 527 -57.58 -12.65 14.48
C LYS A 527 -56.55 -13.56 13.82
N GLN A 528 -56.85 -14.12 12.64
CA GLN A 528 -55.92 -14.96 11.89
C GLN A 528 -54.68 -14.22 11.40
N LEU A 529 -54.84 -12.99 10.92
CA LEU A 529 -53.74 -12.15 10.47
C LEU A 529 -52.91 -11.59 11.64
N ALA A 530 -53.50 -11.44 12.82
CA ALA A 530 -52.78 -10.99 14.03
C ALA A 530 -51.91 -12.11 14.65
N ASP A 531 -52.32 -13.37 14.50
CA ASP A 531 -51.61 -14.54 15.01
C ASP A 531 -50.28 -14.77 14.26
N LYS A 532 -49.16 -14.59 14.97
CA LYS A 532 -47.82 -14.72 14.41
C LYS A 532 -47.45 -16.17 14.08
N GLU A 533 -47.87 -17.12 14.90
CA GLU A 533 -47.56 -18.54 14.71
C GLU A 533 -48.31 -19.08 13.51
N ARG A 534 -49.57 -18.65 13.35
CA ARG A 534 -50.39 -19.03 12.20
C ARG A 534 -49.87 -18.44 10.88
N VAL A 535 -49.41 -17.19 10.88
CA VAL A 535 -48.80 -16.57 9.69
C VAL A 535 -47.47 -17.25 9.34
N ALA A 536 -46.64 -17.59 10.33
CA ALA A 536 -45.41 -18.34 10.10
C ALA A 536 -45.68 -19.75 9.52
N ALA A 537 -46.66 -20.47 10.06
CA ALA A 537 -47.08 -21.77 9.55
C ALA A 537 -47.63 -21.69 8.10
N ALA A 538 -48.34 -20.60 7.76
CA ALA A 538 -48.79 -20.35 6.40
C ALA A 538 -47.63 -20.08 5.42
N MET A 539 -46.54 -19.47 5.90
CA MET A 539 -45.32 -19.24 5.12
C MET A 539 -44.49 -20.52 4.88
N GLU A 540 -44.64 -21.54 5.73
CA GLU A 540 -43.98 -22.83 5.55
C GLU A 540 -44.78 -23.77 4.64
N ASN A 541 -46.07 -23.50 4.42
CA ASN A 541 -46.92 -24.29 3.54
C ASN A 541 -46.61 -24.00 2.06
N PRO A 542 -46.09 -24.98 1.29
CA PRO A 542 -45.65 -24.75 -0.09
C PRO A 542 -46.79 -24.37 -1.04
N THR A 543 -48.03 -24.78 -0.75
CA THR A 543 -49.20 -24.48 -1.60
C THR A 543 -49.63 -23.02 -1.43
N LEU A 544 -49.70 -22.54 -0.19
CA LEU A 544 -50.04 -21.16 0.12
C LEU A 544 -48.94 -20.20 -0.34
N MET A 545 -47.67 -20.59 -0.18
CA MET A 545 -46.56 -19.78 -0.66
C MET A 545 -46.50 -19.65 -2.19
N ARG A 546 -46.91 -20.69 -2.93
CA ARG A 546 -47.05 -20.58 -4.39
C ARG A 546 -48.12 -19.56 -4.76
N MET A 547 -49.32 -19.65 -4.17
CA MET A 547 -50.41 -18.70 -4.42
C MET A 547 -50.04 -17.27 -4.02
N VAL A 548 -49.37 -17.08 -2.88
CA VAL A 548 -48.85 -15.77 -2.47
C VAL A 548 -47.81 -15.27 -3.46
N ASN A 549 -46.83 -16.09 -3.85
CA ASN A 549 -45.82 -15.68 -4.82
C ASN A 549 -46.47 -15.34 -6.17
N ASP A 550 -47.47 -16.07 -6.64
CA ASP A 550 -48.20 -15.76 -7.88
C ASP A 550 -48.88 -14.38 -7.81
N CYS A 551 -49.41 -13.99 -6.66
CA CYS A 551 -49.94 -12.63 -6.41
C CYS A 551 -48.84 -11.55 -6.41
N LEU A 552 -47.58 -11.95 -6.16
CA LEU A 552 -46.40 -11.08 -6.11
C LEU A 552 -45.55 -11.13 -7.40
N VAL A 553 -45.78 -12.06 -8.33
CA VAL A 553 -44.96 -12.31 -9.54
C VAL A 553 -44.99 -11.14 -10.54
N GLY A 554 -45.90 -10.17 -10.37
CA GLY A 554 -45.81 -8.88 -11.05
C GLY A 554 -44.56 -8.05 -10.70
N SER A 555 -43.76 -8.45 -9.70
CA SER A 555 -42.53 -7.77 -9.31
C SER A 555 -41.27 -8.51 -9.74
N TRP A 556 -40.79 -8.19 -10.95
CA TRP A 556 -39.36 -8.17 -11.30
C TRP A 556 -39.08 -6.99 -12.24
#